data_AF-A0AB33XEP8-F1
#
_entry.id   AF-A0AB33XEP8-F1
#
_cell.length_a   1.000
_cell.length_b   1.000
_cell.length_c   1.000
_cell.angle_alpha   90.00
_cell.angle_beta   90.00
_cell.angle_gamma   90.00
#
_symmetry.space_group_name_H-M   'P 1'
#
loop_
_entity.id
_entity.type
_entity.pdbx_description
1 polymer ?
#
loop_
_entity_poly.entity_id
_entity_poly.type
_entity_poly.pdbx_seq_one_letter_code
_entity_poly.pdbx_strand_id
1 'polypeptide(L)'
;MKFKKQGSMDYFIHKNAQGFLKEQLDLYLFEYLFKEMTAFDHKRLNGINIIKEVALEVIALVSEFENELCKIWNKPRLVLNSHFIVSLDKLKAKNYDLNKITSHPNYPKQVKEWQDLNLKIADNLLENEFLPLDTIYFKDLEEEVKSLFSENEINGTLIKSENYQALNSLKNRYKEAIDCIYIDPPYNTQNNEFVYADNFKRSSWLAMMENRLELAHSLLSDKGVMFVSIDDNEQAYCKALMDEVFNGGGGVITL
;
A
#
# COMPACT_ATOMS: atom_id res chain seq x y z
N MET A 1 3.73 15.91 -9.05
CA MET A 1 2.54 15.36 -9.75
C MET A 1 1.41 15.22 -8.73
N LYS A 2 0.28 15.92 -8.92
CA LYS A 2 -0.94 15.63 -8.16
C LYS A 2 -1.51 14.32 -8.70
N PHE A 3 -1.76 13.34 -7.82
CA PHE A 3 -2.52 12.14 -8.19
C PHE A 3 -3.90 12.63 -8.66
N LYS A 4 -4.12 12.66 -9.98
CA LYS A 4 -5.45 12.90 -10.53
C LYS A 4 -6.28 11.69 -10.17
N LYS A 5 -7.45 11.91 -9.57
CA LYS A 5 -8.46 10.88 -9.28
C LYS A 5 -8.76 10.14 -10.59
N GLN A 6 -8.28 8.91 -10.71
CA GLN A 6 -8.41 8.07 -11.89
C GLN A 6 -9.77 7.39 -11.86
N GLY A 7 -10.81 8.06 -12.37
CA GLY A 7 -12.15 7.50 -12.53
C GLY A 7 -12.85 7.12 -11.21
N SER A 8 -14.14 6.80 -11.31
CA SER A 8 -14.98 6.28 -10.21
C SER A 8 -15.17 4.76 -10.32
N MET A 9 -14.31 4.07 -11.08
CA MET A 9 -14.33 2.61 -11.20
C MET A 9 -13.19 2.06 -10.36
N ASP A 10 -13.52 1.18 -9.42
CA ASP A 10 -12.55 0.31 -8.78
C ASP A 10 -11.93 -0.58 -9.87
N TYR A 11 -10.69 -0.28 -10.28
CA TYR A 11 -9.96 -1.13 -11.22
C TYR A 11 -9.39 -2.31 -10.44
N PHE A 12 -10.02 -3.47 -10.56
CA PHE A 12 -9.45 -4.72 -10.10
C PHE A 12 -8.59 -5.32 -11.22
N ILE A 13 -7.35 -5.69 -10.89
CA ILE A 13 -6.46 -6.41 -11.81
C ILE A 13 -6.43 -7.86 -11.35
N HIS A 14 -6.87 -8.78 -12.21
CA HIS A 14 -7.05 -10.16 -11.81
C HIS A 14 -5.75 -10.96 -11.98
N LYS A 15 -5.18 -11.44 -10.86
CA LYS A 15 -3.90 -12.19 -10.81
C LYS A 15 -3.86 -13.42 -11.75
N ASN A 16 -5.01 -14.08 -11.95
CA ASN A 16 -5.16 -15.25 -12.84
C ASN A 16 -6.47 -15.21 -13.65
N ALA A 17 -6.63 -14.20 -14.52
CA ALA A 17 -7.88 -14.00 -15.28
C ALA A 17 -8.24 -15.23 -16.13
N GLN A 18 -7.23 -15.92 -16.68
CA GLN A 18 -7.43 -17.08 -17.54
C GLN A 18 -8.08 -18.25 -16.81
N GLY A 19 -7.54 -18.61 -15.64
CA GLY A 19 -8.10 -19.69 -14.83
C GLY A 19 -9.53 -19.39 -14.41
N PHE A 20 -9.75 -18.18 -13.86
CA PHE A 20 -11.07 -17.74 -13.41
C PHE A 20 -12.10 -17.78 -14.54
N LEU A 21 -11.82 -17.16 -15.69
CA LEU A 21 -12.78 -17.11 -16.80
C LEU A 21 -13.03 -18.49 -17.42
N LYS A 22 -12.05 -19.39 -17.43
CA LYS A 22 -12.25 -20.79 -17.86
C LYS A 22 -13.20 -21.52 -16.92
N GLU A 23 -13.03 -21.36 -15.62
CA GLU A 23 -13.93 -21.93 -14.62
C GLU A 23 -15.36 -21.36 -14.76
N GLN A 24 -15.50 -20.05 -14.95
CA GLN A 24 -16.80 -19.42 -15.19
C GLN A 24 -17.45 -19.93 -16.48
N LEU A 25 -16.67 -20.15 -17.54
CA LEU A 25 -17.16 -20.77 -18.78
C LEU A 25 -17.65 -22.19 -18.53
N ASP A 26 -16.88 -23.01 -17.81
CA ASP A 26 -17.27 -24.39 -17.51
C ASP A 26 -18.54 -24.45 -16.64
N LEU A 27 -18.68 -23.56 -15.64
CA LEU A 27 -19.91 -23.44 -14.84
C LEU A 27 -21.11 -23.00 -15.69
N TYR A 28 -20.93 -22.01 -16.55
CA TYR A 28 -21.99 -21.56 -17.47
C TYR A 28 -22.43 -22.68 -18.41
N LEU A 29 -21.47 -23.41 -19.00
CA LEU A 29 -21.76 -24.52 -19.89
C LEU A 29 -22.46 -25.66 -19.15
N PHE A 30 -22.04 -25.95 -17.91
CA PHE A 30 -22.71 -26.92 -17.05
C PHE A 30 -24.15 -26.51 -16.80
N GLU A 31 -24.40 -25.29 -16.31
CA GLU A 31 -25.77 -24.79 -16.11
C GLU A 31 -26.58 -24.88 -17.41
N TYR A 32 -26.02 -24.44 -18.53
CA TYR A 32 -26.71 -24.48 -19.82
C TYR A 32 -27.09 -25.91 -20.26
N LEU A 33 -26.21 -26.88 -20.01
CA LEU A 33 -26.45 -28.30 -20.33
C LEU A 33 -27.46 -28.97 -19.39
N PHE A 34 -27.60 -28.52 -18.14
CA PHE A 34 -28.41 -29.22 -17.14
C PHE A 34 -29.71 -28.49 -16.75
N LYS A 35 -29.90 -27.23 -17.16
CA LYS A 35 -31.06 -26.41 -16.79
C LYS A 35 -32.35 -26.77 -17.52
N GLU A 36 -32.27 -27.42 -18.68
CA GLU A 36 -33.44 -27.91 -19.43
C GLU A 36 -33.27 -29.39 -19.74
N MET A 37 -34.22 -30.24 -19.33
CA MET A 37 -34.36 -31.63 -19.81
C MET A 37 -34.68 -31.63 -21.30
N THR A 38 -33.71 -31.27 -22.14
CA THR A 38 -33.85 -31.21 -23.59
C THR A 38 -33.02 -32.32 -24.22
N ALA A 39 -33.60 -32.99 -25.21
CA ALA A 39 -32.85 -33.96 -26.01
C ALA A 39 -31.71 -33.23 -26.73
N PHE A 40 -30.46 -33.59 -26.42
CA PHE A 40 -29.28 -33.04 -27.07
C PHE A 40 -29.07 -33.75 -28.41
N ASP A 41 -29.39 -33.05 -29.50
CA ASP A 41 -29.05 -33.52 -30.84
C ASP A 41 -27.59 -33.16 -31.19
N HIS A 42 -27.04 -33.83 -32.22
CA HIS A 42 -25.67 -33.58 -32.68
C HIS A 42 -25.43 -32.12 -33.10
N LYS A 43 -26.46 -31.44 -33.61
CA LYS A 43 -26.36 -30.06 -34.07
C LYS A 43 -26.14 -29.10 -32.90
N ARG A 44 -26.88 -29.28 -31.80
CA ARG A 44 -26.75 -28.48 -30.58
C ARG A 44 -25.41 -28.71 -29.89
N LEU A 45 -24.94 -29.97 -29.82
CA LEU A 45 -23.62 -30.30 -29.27
C LEU A 45 -22.49 -29.62 -30.06
N ASN A 46 -22.56 -29.65 -31.39
CA ASN A 46 -21.59 -28.94 -32.23
C ASN A 46 -21.64 -27.42 -32.01
N GLY A 47 -22.83 -26.83 -31.85
CA GLY A 47 -22.98 -25.41 -31.53
C GLY A 47 -22.32 -25.03 -30.20
N ILE A 48 -22.47 -25.87 -29.16
CA ILE A 48 -21.82 -25.67 -27.86
C ILE A 48 -20.30 -25.73 -27.98
N ASN A 49 -19.76 -26.68 -28.74
CA ASN A 49 -18.32 -26.77 -28.97
C ASN A 49 -17.77 -25.51 -29.66
N ILE A 50 -18.47 -25.01 -30.68
CA ILE A 50 -18.08 -23.76 -31.36
C ILE A 50 -18.09 -22.57 -30.37
N ILE A 51 -19.12 -22.45 -29.54
CA ILE A 51 -19.19 -21.39 -28.51
C ILE A 51 -18.01 -21.52 -27.54
N LYS A 52 -17.71 -22.76 -27.10
CA LYS A 52 -16.59 -23.02 -26.19
C LYS A 52 -15.25 -22.62 -26.81
N GLU A 53 -15.01 -22.97 -28.07
CA GLU A 53 -13.79 -22.59 -28.80
C GLU A 53 -13.62 -21.08 -28.88
N VAL A 54 -14.66 -20.36 -29.34
CA VAL A 54 -14.63 -18.89 -29.44
C VAL A 54 -14.45 -18.25 -28.06
N ALA A 55 -15.15 -18.75 -27.04
CA ALA A 55 -15.02 -18.23 -25.68
C ALA A 55 -13.59 -18.42 -25.16
N LEU A 56 -12.94 -19.57 -25.42
CA LEU A 56 -11.56 -19.82 -25.01
C LEU A 56 -10.56 -18.87 -25.69
N GLU A 57 -10.78 -18.52 -26.96
CA GLU A 57 -9.97 -17.51 -27.66
C GLU A 57 -10.13 -16.12 -27.05
N VAL A 58 -11.37 -15.70 -26.77
CA VAL A 58 -11.66 -14.42 -26.11
C VAL A 58 -11.04 -14.39 -24.71
N ILE A 59 -11.16 -15.47 -23.95
CA ILE A 59 -10.55 -15.60 -22.62
C ILE A 59 -9.04 -15.45 -22.71
N ALA A 60 -8.39 -16.08 -23.69
CA ALA A 60 -6.95 -15.94 -23.89
C ALA A 60 -6.55 -14.47 -24.12
N LEU A 61 -7.25 -13.77 -25.01
CA LEU A 61 -6.99 -12.35 -25.30
C LEU A 61 -7.18 -11.45 -24.07
N VAL A 62 -8.30 -11.60 -23.35
CA VAL A 62 -8.57 -10.83 -22.14
C VAL A 62 -7.51 -11.10 -21.07
N SER A 63 -7.09 -12.36 -20.95
CA SER A 63 -6.08 -12.76 -19.97
C SER A 63 -4.69 -12.19 -20.28
N GLU A 64 -4.32 -12.11 -21.56
CA GLU A 64 -3.09 -11.45 -21.97
C GLU A 64 -3.09 -9.97 -21.58
N PHE A 65 -4.21 -9.28 -21.80
CA PHE A 65 -4.35 -7.89 -21.38
C PHE A 65 -4.23 -7.71 -19.85
N GLU A 66 -4.92 -8.54 -19.08
CA GLU A 66 -4.83 -8.55 -17.61
C GLU A 66 -3.41 -8.85 -17.11
N ASN A 67 -2.70 -9.78 -17.77
CA ASN A 67 -1.31 -10.08 -17.44
C ASN A 67 -0.39 -8.86 -17.69
N GLU A 68 -0.61 -8.11 -18.76
CA GLU A 68 0.13 -6.86 -19.01
C GLU A 68 -0.18 -5.79 -17.96
N LEU A 69 -1.45 -5.65 -17.55
CA LEU A 69 -1.82 -4.76 -16.45
C LEU A 69 -1.15 -5.17 -15.14
N CYS A 70 -1.10 -6.47 -14.82
CA CYS A 70 -0.39 -7.00 -13.66
C CYS A 70 1.11 -6.63 -13.70
N LYS A 71 1.76 -6.78 -14.87
CA LYS A 71 3.17 -6.41 -15.05
C LYS A 71 3.40 -4.92 -14.85
N ILE A 72 2.53 -4.08 -15.40
CA ILE A 72 2.61 -2.62 -15.25
C ILE A 72 2.41 -2.23 -13.78
N TRP A 73 1.44 -2.86 -13.11
CA TRP A 73 1.15 -2.60 -11.71
C TRP A 73 2.33 -2.98 -10.82
N ASN A 74 2.92 -4.16 -11.01
CA ASN A 74 4.04 -4.65 -10.20
C ASN A 74 5.41 -4.13 -10.66
N LYS A 75 5.46 -3.18 -11.60
CA LYS A 75 6.71 -2.59 -12.04
C LYS A 75 7.42 -1.91 -10.86
N PRO A 76 8.71 -2.18 -10.61
CA PRO A 76 9.46 -1.55 -9.52
C PRO A 76 9.33 -0.03 -9.58
N ARG A 77 8.95 0.58 -8.46
CA ARG A 77 8.86 2.03 -8.33
C ARG A 77 10.25 2.60 -8.09
N LEU A 78 10.56 3.71 -8.76
CA LEU A 78 11.78 4.45 -8.56
C LEU A 78 11.57 5.51 -7.48
N VAL A 79 12.57 5.71 -6.64
CA VAL A 79 12.59 6.81 -5.66
C VAL A 79 12.69 8.12 -6.43
N LEU A 80 11.64 8.95 -6.35
CA LEU A 80 11.60 10.25 -7.02
C LEU A 80 12.41 11.29 -6.25
N ASN A 81 12.30 11.28 -4.93
CA ASN A 81 13.01 12.17 -4.03
C ASN A 81 13.34 11.44 -2.72
N SER A 82 14.46 11.80 -2.11
CA SER A 82 14.83 11.43 -0.76
C SER A 82 15.28 12.71 -0.03
N HIS A 83 15.00 12.76 1.26
CA HIS A 83 15.31 13.87 2.15
C HIS A 83 15.75 13.32 3.50
N PHE A 84 16.43 14.14 4.28
CA PHE A 84 16.83 13.80 5.64
C PHE A 84 16.12 14.71 6.61
N ILE A 85 15.55 14.13 7.67
CA ILE A 85 14.89 14.88 8.72
C ILE A 85 15.68 14.64 10.00
N VAL A 86 16.09 15.72 10.66
CA VAL A 86 16.92 15.66 11.86
C VAL A 86 16.49 16.73 12.85
N SER A 87 16.39 16.38 14.12
CA SER A 87 16.03 17.36 15.15
C SER A 87 17.19 18.31 15.49
N LEU A 88 16.85 19.54 15.88
CA LEU A 88 17.85 20.59 16.15
C LEU A 88 18.84 20.20 17.28
N ASP A 89 18.40 19.45 18.29
CA ASP A 89 19.25 18.94 19.38
C ASP A 89 20.37 18.04 18.85
N LYS A 90 20.06 17.17 17.87
CA LYS A 90 21.03 16.27 17.26
C LYS A 90 22.08 17.03 16.46
N LEU A 91 21.66 18.08 15.75
CA LEU A 91 22.58 18.98 15.05
C LEU A 91 23.49 19.73 16.02
N LYS A 92 22.94 20.28 17.11
CA LYS A 92 23.73 20.94 18.16
C LYS A 92 24.73 19.98 18.81
N ALA A 93 24.32 18.74 19.10
CA ALA A 93 25.20 17.73 19.67
C ALA A 93 26.39 17.38 18.75
N LYS A 94 26.25 17.58 17.44
CA LYS A 94 27.32 17.42 16.44
C LYS A 94 28.10 18.72 16.18
N ASN A 95 27.89 19.76 16.99
CA ASN A 95 28.47 21.10 16.82
C ASN A 95 28.17 21.73 15.45
N TYR A 96 27.01 21.43 14.87
CA TYR A 96 26.60 22.01 13.60
C TYR A 96 26.19 23.49 13.77
N ASP A 97 26.64 24.35 12.87
CA ASP A 97 26.33 25.78 12.90
C ASP A 97 24.90 26.05 12.39
N LEU A 98 23.96 26.19 13.33
CA LEU A 98 22.56 26.48 13.04
C LEU A 98 22.33 27.83 12.34
N ASN A 99 23.30 28.76 12.37
CA ASN A 99 23.17 30.04 11.66
C ASN A 99 23.08 29.83 10.14
N LYS A 100 23.68 28.76 9.61
CA LYS A 100 23.53 28.37 8.20
C LYS A 100 22.08 28.10 7.83
N ILE A 101 21.29 27.56 8.76
CA ILE A 101 19.86 27.29 8.55
C ILE A 101 19.06 28.58 8.68
N THR A 102 19.26 29.35 9.76
CA THR A 102 18.45 30.54 10.07
C THR A 102 18.67 31.68 9.09
N SER A 103 19.87 31.79 8.50
CA SER A 103 20.20 32.78 7.46
C SER A 103 19.80 32.36 6.05
N HIS A 104 19.39 31.10 5.85
CA HIS A 104 19.11 30.58 4.53
C HIS A 104 17.80 31.17 3.95
N PRO A 105 17.74 31.52 2.65
CA PRO A 105 16.55 32.13 2.04
C PRO A 105 15.26 31.31 2.16
N ASN A 106 15.36 29.98 2.28
CA ASN A 106 14.19 29.10 2.43
C ASN A 106 13.80 28.85 3.89
N TYR A 107 14.51 29.38 4.88
CA TYR A 107 14.16 29.19 6.29
C TYR A 107 12.70 29.55 6.65
N PRO A 108 12.09 30.62 6.10
CA PRO A 108 10.66 30.89 6.33
C PRO A 108 9.73 29.74 5.90
N LYS A 109 10.12 28.90 4.93
CA LYS A 109 9.34 27.72 4.53
C LYS A 109 9.38 26.63 5.60
N GLN A 110 10.54 26.41 6.22
CA GLN A 110 10.68 25.48 7.36
C GLN A 110 9.85 25.96 8.56
N VAL A 111 9.88 27.27 8.85
CA VAL A 111 9.05 27.86 9.91
C VAL A 111 7.57 27.65 9.63
N LYS A 112 7.15 27.85 8.37
CA LYS A 112 5.77 27.59 7.97
C LYS A 112 5.38 26.12 8.11
N GLU A 113 6.25 25.18 7.75
CA GLU A 113 6.00 23.75 7.95
C GLU A 113 5.76 23.42 9.44
N TRP A 114 6.59 23.95 10.33
CA TRP A 114 6.40 23.76 11.77
C TRP A 114 5.06 24.33 12.28
N GLN A 115 4.64 25.48 11.75
CA GLN A 115 3.34 26.08 12.06
C GLN A 115 2.18 25.22 11.52
N ASP A 116 2.28 24.76 10.27
CA ASP A 116 1.26 23.91 9.63
C ASP A 116 1.11 22.56 10.35
N LEU A 117 2.19 22.06 10.98
CA LEU A 117 2.20 20.86 11.82
C LEU A 117 1.76 21.11 13.28
N ASN A 118 1.37 22.34 13.63
CA ASN A 118 1.02 22.76 15.00
C ASN A 118 2.11 22.45 16.04
N LEU A 119 3.39 22.52 15.66
CA LEU A 119 4.48 22.34 16.59
C LEU A 119 4.64 23.58 17.48
N LYS A 120 4.94 23.38 18.77
CA LYS A 120 5.21 24.48 19.68
C LYS A 120 6.50 25.18 19.26
N ILE A 121 6.37 26.45 18.90
CA ILE A 121 7.48 27.32 18.52
C ILE A 121 7.60 28.37 19.64
N ALA A 122 8.60 28.23 20.50
CA ALA A 122 9.01 29.33 21.39
C ALA A 122 9.51 30.54 20.58
N ASP A 123 9.38 31.74 21.15
CA ASP A 123 9.77 33.02 20.52
C ASP A 123 11.23 33.03 20.05
N ASN A 124 12.10 32.28 20.74
CA ASN A 124 13.47 32.02 20.30
C ASN A 124 13.57 30.61 19.71
N LEU A 125 13.64 30.51 18.38
CA LEU A 125 13.57 29.22 17.69
C LEU A 125 14.73 28.29 18.01
N LEU A 126 15.88 28.86 18.39
CA LEU A 126 17.06 28.13 18.85
C LEU A 126 16.85 27.45 20.21
N GLU A 127 15.84 27.83 20.98
CA GLU A 127 15.52 27.19 22.27
C GLU A 127 14.64 25.93 22.10
N ASN A 128 14.02 25.73 20.94
CA ASN A 128 13.22 24.53 20.68
C ASN A 128 14.11 23.39 20.17
N GLU A 129 14.71 22.67 21.11
CA GLU A 129 15.67 21.60 20.83
C GLU A 129 15.11 20.47 19.95
N PHE A 130 13.80 20.19 20.04
CA PHE A 130 13.20 19.03 19.38
C PHE A 130 12.50 19.33 18.04
N LEU A 131 12.64 20.55 17.49
CA LEU A 131 12.06 20.83 16.18
C LEU A 131 12.78 20.02 15.08
N PRO A 132 12.04 19.37 14.16
CA PRO A 132 12.63 18.62 13.06
C PRO A 132 13.03 19.57 11.93
N LEU A 133 14.30 19.60 11.55
CA LEU A 133 14.75 20.21 10.31
C LEU A 133 14.49 19.25 9.15
N ASP A 134 13.72 19.67 8.14
CA ASP A 134 13.54 18.93 6.89
C ASP A 134 14.47 19.50 5.81
N THR A 135 15.43 18.69 5.34
CA THR A 135 16.37 19.11 4.29
C THR A 135 15.71 19.33 2.93
N ILE A 136 14.42 19.03 2.75
CA ILE A 136 13.66 19.37 1.53
C ILE A 136 13.78 20.84 1.15
N TYR A 137 13.89 21.75 2.13
CA TYR A 137 14.02 23.19 1.90
C TYR A 137 15.48 23.67 1.77
N PHE A 138 16.45 22.82 2.14
CA PHE A 138 17.88 23.14 2.25
C PHE A 138 18.71 22.12 1.46
N LYS A 139 18.40 21.95 0.18
CA LYS A 139 19.02 20.94 -0.68
C LYS A 139 20.54 21.09 -0.85
N ASP A 140 21.02 22.32 -0.73
CA ASP A 140 22.43 22.69 -0.69
C ASP A 140 23.13 22.26 0.61
N LEU A 141 22.40 22.16 1.72
CA LEU A 141 22.92 21.74 3.03
C LEU A 141 22.68 20.25 3.34
N GLU A 142 21.90 19.55 2.51
CA GLU A 142 21.45 18.18 2.80
C GLU A 142 22.63 17.21 3.00
N GLU A 143 23.60 17.20 2.10
CA GLU A 143 24.76 16.29 2.18
C GLU A 143 25.70 16.66 3.33
N GLU A 144 25.86 17.96 3.61
CA GLU A 144 26.60 18.43 4.79
C GLU A 144 25.96 17.87 6.07
N VAL A 145 24.65 18.05 6.22
CA VAL A 145 23.88 17.57 7.38
C VAL A 145 23.93 16.05 7.50
N LYS A 146 23.71 15.31 6.40
CA LYS A 146 23.72 13.83 6.42
C LYS A 146 25.09 13.27 6.80
N SER A 147 26.17 13.91 6.37
CA SER A 147 27.54 13.45 6.68
C SER A 147 27.88 13.46 8.17
N LEU A 148 27.10 14.16 9.01
CA LEU A 148 27.29 14.21 10.46
C LEU A 148 26.81 12.94 11.19
N PHE A 149 26.00 12.12 10.51
CA PHE A 149 25.32 10.97 11.10
C PHE A 149 25.75 9.68 10.40
N SER A 150 25.99 8.65 11.21
CA SER A 150 26.16 7.28 10.71
C SER A 150 24.79 6.62 10.46
N GLU A 151 24.74 5.56 9.64
CA GLU A 151 23.49 4.84 9.37
C GLU A 151 22.82 4.29 10.64
N ASN A 152 23.62 3.95 11.66
CA ASN A 152 23.12 3.43 12.94
C ASN A 152 22.41 4.48 13.81
N GLU A 153 22.59 5.76 13.49
CA GLU A 153 21.90 6.88 14.15
C GLU A 153 20.55 7.20 13.48
N ILE A 154 20.21 6.53 12.37
CA ILE A 154 18.94 6.73 11.68
C ILE A 154 17.86 5.90 12.37
N ASN A 155 16.93 6.58 13.05
CA ASN A 155 15.89 5.92 13.86
C ASN A 155 14.58 5.63 13.10
N GLY A 156 14.47 6.01 11.82
CA GLY A 156 13.23 5.80 11.07
C GLY A 156 13.35 6.13 9.60
N THR A 157 12.37 5.65 8.83
CA THR A 157 12.22 5.94 7.40
C THR A 157 10.76 6.23 7.11
N LEU A 158 10.48 7.41 6.56
CA LEU A 158 9.15 7.78 6.10
C LEU A 158 9.04 7.56 4.59
N ILE A 159 8.04 6.78 4.16
CA ILE A 159 7.85 6.45 2.75
C ILE A 159 6.50 7.00 2.28
N LYS A 160 6.56 7.89 1.30
CA LYS A 160 5.37 8.41 0.63
C LYS A 160 5.15 7.68 -0.69
N SER A 161 4.28 6.66 -0.66
CA SER A 161 3.88 5.88 -1.82
C SER A 161 2.50 5.26 -1.59
N GLU A 162 1.92 4.70 -2.64
CA GLU A 162 0.90 3.66 -2.50
C GLU A 162 1.51 2.50 -1.69
N ASN A 163 0.84 2.06 -0.64
CA ASN A 163 1.43 1.20 0.40
C ASN A 163 1.72 -0.23 -0.08
N TYR A 164 0.95 -0.80 -1.00
CA TYR A 164 1.29 -2.10 -1.61
C TYR A 164 2.63 -2.02 -2.37
N GLN A 165 2.85 -0.92 -3.08
CA GLN A 165 4.12 -0.67 -3.79
C GLN A 165 5.29 -0.40 -2.84
N ALA A 166 5.02 0.33 -1.75
CA ALA A 166 6.00 0.59 -0.70
C ALA A 166 6.48 -0.73 -0.07
N LEU A 167 5.54 -1.57 0.38
CA LEU A 167 5.82 -2.86 1.01
C LEU A 167 6.60 -3.80 0.07
N ASN A 168 6.24 -3.86 -1.21
CA ASN A 168 7.00 -4.62 -2.21
C ASN A 168 8.46 -4.15 -2.33
N SER A 169 8.70 -2.84 -2.25
CA SER A 169 10.05 -2.28 -2.30
C SER A 169 10.88 -2.58 -1.04
N LEU A 170 10.21 -2.82 0.09
CA LEU A 170 10.83 -3.17 1.37
C LEU A 170 11.13 -4.66 1.52
N LYS A 171 10.44 -5.51 0.75
CA LYS A 171 10.47 -6.98 0.87
C LYS A 171 11.86 -7.57 0.99
N ASN A 172 12.81 -7.15 0.15
CA ASN A 172 14.15 -7.72 0.16
C ASN A 172 15.01 -7.27 1.36
N ARG A 173 14.78 -6.06 1.87
CA ARG A 173 15.56 -5.48 2.97
C ARG A 173 15.05 -5.92 4.34
N TYR A 174 13.73 -6.07 4.47
CA TYR A 174 13.05 -6.28 5.75
C TYR A 174 12.30 -7.62 5.82
N LYS A 175 12.64 -8.59 4.97
CA LYS A 175 12.09 -9.94 5.05
C LYS A 175 12.32 -10.50 6.44
N GLU A 176 11.27 -10.97 7.10
CA GLU A 176 11.33 -11.61 8.42
C GLU A 176 12.07 -10.77 9.51
N ALA A 177 12.07 -9.44 9.36
CA ALA A 177 12.86 -8.54 10.20
C ALA A 177 12.02 -7.56 11.04
N ILE A 178 10.72 -7.47 10.77
CA ILE A 178 9.82 -6.54 11.47
C ILE A 178 9.20 -7.24 12.68
N ASP A 179 9.42 -6.70 13.88
CA ASP A 179 8.87 -7.29 15.10
C ASP A 179 7.43 -6.83 15.40
N CYS A 180 7.02 -5.68 14.87
CA CYS A 180 5.69 -5.14 15.11
C CYS A 180 5.17 -4.38 13.90
N ILE A 181 3.94 -4.70 13.50
CA ILE A 181 3.18 -3.95 12.50
C ILE A 181 1.89 -3.45 13.14
N TYR A 182 1.61 -2.16 12.98
CA TYR A 182 0.33 -1.56 13.34
C TYR A 182 -0.27 -0.90 12.08
N ILE A 183 -1.54 -1.19 11.81
CA ILE A 183 -2.29 -0.54 10.72
C ILE A 183 -3.66 -0.09 11.19
N ASP A 184 -4.14 0.99 10.57
CA ASP A 184 -5.47 1.57 10.75
C ASP A 184 -6.09 1.74 9.35
N PRO A 185 -6.55 0.63 8.72
CA PRO A 185 -7.13 0.65 7.39
C PRO A 185 -8.48 1.39 7.37
N PRO A 186 -9.04 1.70 6.18
CA PRO A 186 -10.39 2.22 6.07
C PRO A 186 -11.42 1.26 6.68
N TYR A 187 -12.40 1.79 7.41
CA TYR A 187 -13.40 1.00 8.15
C TYR A 187 -14.64 0.69 7.30
N ASN A 188 -14.74 1.31 6.13
CA ASN A 188 -15.84 1.16 5.18
C ASN A 188 -17.19 1.63 5.75
N THR A 189 -17.16 2.70 6.56
CA THR A 189 -18.35 3.25 7.26
C THR A 189 -19.37 3.91 6.32
N GLN A 190 -19.03 4.04 5.03
CA GLN A 190 -19.77 4.83 4.05
C GLN A 190 -19.81 6.33 4.37
N ASN A 191 -18.96 6.78 5.30
CA ASN A 191 -18.82 8.19 5.65
C ASN A 191 -17.71 8.85 4.81
N ASN A 192 -17.94 10.10 4.39
CA ASN A 192 -16.97 10.87 3.60
C ASN A 192 -16.13 11.84 4.47
N GLU A 193 -16.20 11.70 5.79
CA GLU A 193 -15.47 12.57 6.73
C GLU A 193 -13.96 12.26 6.81
N PHE A 194 -13.54 11.09 6.35
CA PHE A 194 -12.13 10.70 6.32
C PHE A 194 -11.39 11.30 5.13
N VAL A 195 -10.08 11.56 5.30
CA VAL A 195 -9.20 12.09 4.24
C VAL A 195 -8.96 11.05 3.13
N TYR A 196 -9.21 9.77 3.42
CA TYR A 196 -9.09 8.66 2.48
C TYR A 196 -10.48 8.11 2.08
N ALA A 197 -10.52 7.31 1.01
CA ALA A 197 -11.77 6.68 0.57
C ALA A 197 -12.22 5.65 1.61
N ASP A 198 -13.47 5.73 2.07
CA ASP A 198 -14.05 4.86 3.11
C ASP A 198 -15.39 4.23 2.67
N ASN A 199 -15.55 4.06 1.36
CA ASN A 199 -16.78 3.62 0.71
C ASN A 199 -16.52 2.54 -0.35
N PHE A 200 -15.71 1.54 0.01
CA PHE A 200 -15.37 0.43 -0.87
C PHE A 200 -16.51 -0.59 -0.93
N LYS A 201 -16.64 -1.27 -2.08
CA LYS A 201 -17.32 -2.58 -2.07
C LYS A 201 -16.52 -3.52 -1.18
N ARG A 202 -17.20 -4.32 -0.35
CA ARG A 202 -16.55 -5.27 0.57
C ARG A 202 -15.54 -6.19 -0.12
N SER A 203 -15.86 -6.68 -1.32
CA SER A 203 -14.93 -7.46 -2.13
C SER A 203 -13.66 -6.69 -2.52
N SER A 204 -13.80 -5.40 -2.87
CA SER A 204 -12.66 -4.52 -3.17
C SER A 204 -11.80 -4.29 -1.93
N TRP A 205 -12.44 -4.07 -0.77
CA TRP A 205 -11.75 -3.89 0.51
C TRP A 205 -10.97 -5.13 0.90
N LEU A 206 -11.58 -6.31 0.83
CA LEU A 206 -10.93 -7.58 1.19
C LEU A 206 -9.74 -7.86 0.30
N ALA A 207 -9.87 -7.70 -1.02
CA ALA A 207 -8.75 -7.92 -1.92
C ALA A 207 -7.65 -6.86 -1.75
N MET A 208 -8.00 -5.60 -1.42
CA MET A 208 -7.01 -4.58 -1.06
C MET A 208 -6.22 -4.99 0.20
N MET A 209 -6.92 -5.48 1.23
CA MET A 209 -6.32 -5.90 2.49
C MET A 209 -5.48 -7.17 2.33
N GLU A 210 -5.99 -8.18 1.64
CA GLU A 210 -5.30 -9.46 1.39
C GLU A 210 -3.90 -9.22 0.81
N ASN A 211 -3.83 -8.47 -0.29
CA ASN A 211 -2.58 -8.12 -0.95
C ASN A 211 -1.55 -7.45 -0.03
N ARG A 212 -2.00 -6.68 0.98
CA ARG A 212 -1.12 -5.98 1.93
C ARG A 212 -0.76 -6.87 3.11
N LEU A 213 -1.70 -7.68 3.60
CA LEU A 213 -1.49 -8.64 4.68
C LEU A 213 -0.50 -9.72 4.25
N GLU A 214 -0.58 -10.21 3.01
CA GLU A 214 0.41 -11.16 2.46
C GLU A 214 1.84 -10.59 2.50
N LEU A 215 1.99 -9.31 2.13
CA LEU A 215 3.29 -8.64 2.18
C LEU A 215 3.73 -8.38 3.62
N ALA A 216 2.83 -7.90 4.48
CA ALA A 216 3.09 -7.67 5.90
C ALA A 216 3.56 -8.97 6.58
N HIS A 217 2.90 -10.09 6.31
CA HIS A 217 3.30 -11.41 6.80
C HIS A 217 4.73 -11.77 6.37
N SER A 218 5.10 -11.53 5.11
CA SER A 218 6.46 -11.82 4.63
C SER A 218 7.57 -10.92 5.25
N LEU A 219 7.17 -9.78 5.83
CA LEU A 219 8.08 -8.84 6.50
C LEU A 219 8.20 -9.12 8.00
N LEU A 220 7.18 -9.73 8.62
CA LEU A 220 7.15 -10.03 10.04
C LEU A 220 8.17 -11.11 10.39
N SER A 221 8.91 -10.90 11.48
CA SER A 221 9.77 -11.92 12.07
C SER A 221 8.94 -13.08 12.64
N ASP A 222 9.56 -14.23 12.88
CA ASP A 222 8.87 -15.42 13.45
C ASP A 222 8.17 -15.15 14.80
N LYS A 223 8.61 -14.11 15.52
CA LYS A 223 8.03 -13.67 16.80
C LYS A 223 7.27 -12.36 16.69
N GLY A 224 7.16 -11.83 15.47
CA GLY A 224 6.52 -10.56 15.20
C GLY A 224 5.02 -10.62 15.48
N VAL A 225 4.47 -9.47 15.82
CA VAL A 225 3.04 -9.30 16.07
C VAL A 225 2.46 -8.25 15.14
N MET A 226 1.21 -8.44 14.75
CA MET A 226 0.47 -7.47 13.94
C MET A 226 -0.81 -7.06 14.65
N PHE A 227 -1.03 -5.75 14.68
CA PHE A 227 -2.22 -5.10 15.20
C PHE A 227 -2.95 -4.39 14.06
N VAL A 228 -4.27 -4.57 14.04
CA VAL A 228 -5.16 -3.91 13.08
C VAL A 228 -6.29 -3.30 13.87
N SER A 229 -6.44 -1.97 13.77
CA SER A 229 -7.60 -1.26 14.30
C SER A 229 -8.72 -1.31 13.25
N ILE A 230 -9.91 -1.74 13.66
CA ILE A 230 -11.06 -1.85 12.76
C ILE A 230 -12.37 -1.67 13.53
N ASP A 231 -13.42 -1.20 12.87
CA ASP A 231 -14.76 -1.16 13.44
C ASP A 231 -15.56 -2.45 13.12
N ASP A 232 -16.79 -2.48 13.59
CA ASP A 232 -17.75 -3.57 13.44
C ASP A 232 -18.19 -3.83 11.98
N ASN A 233 -18.00 -2.89 11.04
CA ASN A 233 -18.41 -3.09 9.65
C ASN A 233 -17.57 -4.15 8.94
N GLU A 234 -16.26 -4.17 9.19
CA GLU A 234 -15.32 -5.08 8.51
C GLU A 234 -14.59 -6.02 9.47
N GLN A 235 -14.75 -5.91 10.80
CA GLN A 235 -14.06 -6.74 11.80
C GLN A 235 -14.11 -8.24 11.49
N ALA A 236 -15.31 -8.80 11.29
CA ALA A 236 -15.49 -10.24 11.10
C ALA A 236 -14.77 -10.74 9.83
N TYR A 237 -14.80 -9.95 8.75
CA TYR A 237 -14.15 -10.30 7.49
C TYR A 237 -12.65 -10.10 7.56
N CYS A 238 -12.18 -9.03 8.20
CA CYS A 238 -10.77 -8.79 8.48
C CYS A 238 -10.17 -9.95 9.28
N LYS A 239 -10.87 -10.39 10.33
CA LYS A 239 -10.43 -11.52 11.15
C LYS A 239 -10.30 -12.81 10.34
N ALA A 240 -11.32 -13.16 9.55
CA ALA A 240 -11.27 -14.35 8.70
C ALA A 240 -10.12 -14.29 7.69
N LEU A 241 -9.92 -13.13 7.06
CA LEU A 241 -8.82 -12.91 6.12
C LEU A 241 -7.45 -13.01 6.79
N MET A 242 -7.29 -12.46 7.99
CA MET A 242 -6.04 -12.60 8.74
C MET A 242 -5.79 -14.07 9.14
N ASP A 243 -6.83 -14.82 9.52
CA ASP A 243 -6.68 -16.24 9.83
C ASP A 243 -6.20 -17.05 8.61
N GLU A 244 -6.69 -16.72 7.42
CA GLU A 244 -6.25 -17.31 6.15
C GLU A 244 -4.80 -16.95 5.83
N VAL A 245 -4.44 -15.66 5.86
CA VAL A 245 -3.09 -15.20 5.46
C VAL A 245 -2.00 -15.69 6.43
N PHE A 246 -2.30 -15.73 7.73
CA PHE A 246 -1.33 -16.08 8.77
C PHE A 246 -1.42 -17.55 9.22
N ASN A 247 -2.24 -18.39 8.57
CA ASN A 247 -2.37 -19.83 8.83
C ASN A 247 -2.60 -20.23 10.30
N GLY A 248 -3.13 -19.33 11.13
CA GLY A 248 -3.22 -19.50 12.60
C GLY A 248 -1.87 -19.63 13.32
N GLY A 249 -0.74 -19.38 12.64
CA GLY A 249 0.63 -19.49 13.15
C GLY A 249 1.30 -18.12 13.18
N GLY A 250 1.41 -17.56 14.39
CA GLY A 250 1.86 -16.19 14.64
C GLY A 250 0.86 -15.51 15.56
N GLY A 251 1.34 -14.77 16.56
CA GLY A 251 0.46 -14.09 17.53
C GLY A 251 -0.30 -12.94 16.87
N VAL A 252 -1.40 -13.25 16.18
CA VAL A 252 -2.28 -12.24 15.58
C VAL A 252 -3.25 -11.75 16.64
N ILE A 253 -3.18 -10.46 16.96
CA ILE A 253 -4.10 -9.81 17.90
C ILE A 253 -4.89 -8.74 17.13
N THR A 254 -6.18 -8.95 16.97
CA THR A 254 -7.12 -7.94 16.47
C THR A 254 -7.63 -7.14 17.67
N LEU A 255 -7.57 -5.80 17.61
CA LEU A 255 -8.01 -4.88 18.66
C LEU A 255 -9.16 -4.00 18.16
#